data_AF-A0A0F2L2U4-F1
#
_entry.id   AF-A0A0F2L2U4-F1
#
_cell.length_a   1.000
_cell.length_b   1.000
_cell.length_c   1.000
_cell.angle_alpha   90.00
_cell.angle_beta   90.00
_cell.angle_gamma   90.00
#
_symmetry.space_group_name_H-M   'P 1'
#
loop_
_entity.id
_entity.type
_entity.pdbx_description
1 polymer ?
#
loop_
_entity_poly.entity_id
_entity_poly.type
_entity_poly.pdbx_seq_one_letter_code
_entity_poly.pdbx_strand_id
1 'polypeptide(L)'
;MQCYSREGTPMVRIGILRLRGAMPYYEDLPFNTYVSEQGIIKNLDALILPPGTLVESRVLERYEWLGKEIWEFIERGGLVIGVCSGAQLLSRAVNLNVKGLPGYVSGLGVLDIVFEPLIVTGSVRVRVVNESWATKGLLNSELSGWEAHTYGRAVIRDPSDV
;
A
#
# COMPACT_ATOMS: atom_id res chain seq x y z
N MET A 1 16.42 22.46 4.52
CA MET A 1 15.50 23.60 4.26
C MET A 1 14.08 23.13 4.59
N GLN A 2 13.50 23.57 5.70
CA GLN A 2 12.15 23.20 6.13
C GLN A 2 11.14 24.14 5.47
N CYS A 3 10.18 23.60 4.73
CA CYS A 3 9.09 24.38 4.15
C CYS A 3 7.99 24.51 5.20
N TYR A 4 7.79 25.71 5.72
CA TYR A 4 6.71 26.02 6.65
C TYR A 4 5.43 26.34 5.87
N SER A 5 4.27 25.98 6.43
CA SER A 5 2.98 26.48 5.94
C SER A 5 2.87 28.00 6.17
N ARG A 6 1.91 28.66 5.50
CA ARG A 6 1.65 30.11 5.67
C ARG A 6 1.37 30.52 7.14
N GLU A 7 1.14 29.57 8.03
CA GLU A 7 0.81 29.79 9.45
C GLU A 7 1.92 29.34 10.42
N GLY A 8 3.13 29.03 9.95
CA GLY A 8 4.26 28.71 10.84
C GLY A 8 4.24 27.29 11.42
N THR A 9 3.25 26.47 11.09
CA THR A 9 3.24 25.03 11.38
C THR A 9 4.11 24.30 10.35
N PRO A 10 4.99 23.36 10.76
CA PRO A 10 5.71 22.51 9.82
C PRO A 10 4.71 21.80 8.90
N MET A 11 4.91 21.95 7.59
CA MET A 11 4.00 21.39 6.60
C MET A 11 4.14 19.87 6.58
N VAL A 12 3.05 19.15 6.86
CA VAL A 12 3.00 17.69 6.75
C VAL A 12 3.22 17.30 5.28
N ARG A 13 4.18 16.41 5.02
CA ARG A 13 4.56 15.93 3.69
C ARG A 13 4.00 14.54 3.47
N ILE A 14 2.93 14.47 2.70
CA ILE A 14 2.26 13.22 2.35
C ILE A 14 2.61 12.92 0.90
N GLY A 15 3.34 11.83 0.69
CA GLY A 15 3.75 11.37 -0.63
C GLY A 15 2.79 10.32 -1.18
N ILE A 16 2.58 10.31 -2.49
CA ILE A 16 1.92 9.22 -3.21
C ILE A 16 2.86 8.64 -4.26
N LEU A 17 2.97 7.32 -4.32
CA LEU A 17 3.80 6.64 -5.31
C LEU A 17 3.27 6.90 -6.73
N ARG A 18 4.15 7.39 -7.61
CA ARG A 18 3.86 7.66 -9.02
C ARG A 18 4.93 7.01 -9.89
N LEU A 19 4.83 5.70 -10.03
CA LEU A 19 5.66 4.88 -10.91
C LEU A 19 4.78 4.12 -11.92
N ARG A 20 5.39 3.49 -12.92
CA ARG A 20 4.65 2.66 -13.87
C ARG A 20 3.92 1.53 -13.11
N GLY A 21 2.61 1.43 -13.34
CA GLY A 21 1.74 0.49 -12.64
C GLY A 21 1.01 1.10 -11.43
N ALA A 22 1.37 2.31 -10.98
CA ALA A 22 0.58 3.04 -9.99
C ALA A 22 -0.62 3.73 -10.65
N MET A 23 -1.77 3.71 -10.00
CA MET A 23 -2.96 4.47 -10.36
C MET A 23 -3.28 5.49 -9.26
N PRO A 24 -2.55 6.63 -9.19
CA PRO A 24 -2.67 7.61 -8.11
C PRO A 24 -3.92 8.51 -8.24
N TYR A 25 -5.06 7.98 -8.66
CA TYR A 25 -6.33 8.72 -8.83
C TYR A 25 -7.01 8.95 -7.48
N TYR A 26 -6.31 9.67 -6.60
CA TYR A 26 -6.77 10.11 -5.29
C TYR A 26 -6.66 11.62 -5.18
N GLU A 27 -7.13 12.35 -6.19
CA GLU A 27 -6.97 13.81 -6.25
C GLU A 27 -7.58 14.52 -5.03
N ASP A 28 -8.54 13.88 -4.36
CA ASP A 28 -9.18 14.36 -3.13
C ASP A 28 -8.42 14.00 -1.85
N LEU A 29 -7.39 13.13 -1.90
CA LEU A 29 -6.55 12.85 -0.73
C LEU A 29 -5.54 13.98 -0.52
N PRO A 30 -5.21 14.34 0.72
CA PRO A 30 -4.36 15.48 1.04
C PRO A 30 -2.85 15.18 0.84
N PHE A 31 -2.47 14.52 -0.26
CA PHE A 31 -1.07 14.37 -0.63
C PHE A 31 -0.53 15.64 -1.29
N ASN A 32 0.75 15.92 -1.10
CA ASN A 32 1.40 17.11 -1.66
C ASN A 32 2.74 16.81 -2.36
N THR A 33 3.12 15.52 -2.43
CA THR A 33 4.37 15.09 -3.04
C THR A 33 4.13 13.86 -3.93
N TYR A 34 4.63 13.86 -5.16
CA TYR A 34 4.70 12.66 -5.98
C TYR A 34 6.04 11.97 -5.77
N VAL A 35 6.01 10.67 -5.47
CA VAL A 35 7.20 9.84 -5.32
C VAL A 35 7.43 9.10 -6.64
N SER A 36 8.28 9.65 -7.49
CA SER A 36 8.63 9.08 -8.80
C SER A 36 10.10 8.69 -8.96
N GLU A 37 10.93 9.02 -7.96
CA GLU A 37 12.37 8.80 -7.98
C GLU A 37 12.93 8.65 -6.56
N GLN A 38 14.18 8.19 -6.50
CA GLN A 38 14.91 7.92 -5.26
C GLN A 38 15.10 9.18 -4.42
N GLY A 39 15.05 9.02 -3.09
CA GLY A 39 15.39 10.06 -2.11
C GLY A 39 14.19 10.88 -1.64
N ILE A 40 13.07 10.85 -2.36
CA ILE A 40 11.87 11.61 -2.00
C ILE A 40 11.26 11.08 -0.69
N ILE A 41 11.21 9.75 -0.52
CA ILE A 41 10.58 9.09 0.63
C ILE A 41 11.21 9.55 1.96
N LYS A 42 12.50 9.89 1.96
CA LYS A 42 13.28 10.26 3.16
C LYS A 42 12.73 11.47 3.91
N ASN A 43 11.99 12.33 3.21
CA ASN A 43 11.51 13.62 3.71
C ASN A 43 9.99 13.65 3.94
N LEU A 44 9.32 12.50 3.83
CA LEU A 44 7.87 12.38 4.04
C LEU A 44 7.53 12.09 5.50
N ASP A 45 6.33 12.52 5.89
CA ASP A 45 5.66 12.13 7.13
C ASP A 45 4.76 10.91 6.91
N ALA A 46 4.18 10.78 5.71
CA ALA A 46 3.42 9.60 5.30
C ALA A 46 3.63 9.27 3.81
N LEU A 47 3.54 7.98 3.47
CA LEU A 47 3.62 7.45 2.12
C LEU A 47 2.35 6.65 1.78
N ILE A 48 1.72 6.99 0.67
CA ILE A 48 0.59 6.27 0.08
C ILE A 48 1.10 5.42 -1.07
N LEU A 49 0.87 4.11 -0.98
CA LEU A 49 1.03 3.15 -2.07
C LEU A 49 -0.35 2.92 -2.69
N PRO A 50 -0.62 3.47 -3.88
CA PRO A 50 -1.96 3.44 -4.47
C PRO A 50 -2.30 2.07 -5.09
N PRO A 51 -3.56 1.88 -5.53
CA PRO A 51 -3.96 0.82 -6.43
C PRO A 51 -3.24 0.89 -7.77
N GLY A 52 -3.57 -0.09 -8.62
CA GLY A 52 -3.00 -0.26 -9.94
C GLY A 52 -2.51 -1.69 -10.11
N THR A 53 -1.38 -1.83 -10.80
CA THR A 53 -0.75 -3.10 -11.16
C THR A 53 0.69 -3.16 -10.63
N LEU A 54 0.93 -2.64 -9.41
CA LEU A 54 2.28 -2.51 -8.84
C LEU A 54 3.03 -3.86 -8.78
N VAL A 55 2.32 -4.93 -8.47
CA VAL A 55 2.86 -6.28 -8.34
C VAL A 55 3.10 -6.89 -9.72
N GLU A 56 2.13 -6.82 -10.61
CA GLU A 56 2.22 -7.37 -11.98
C GLU A 56 3.26 -6.62 -12.82
N SER A 57 3.41 -5.31 -12.57
CA SER A 57 4.44 -4.48 -13.18
C SER A 57 5.82 -4.77 -12.59
N ARG A 58 5.94 -5.58 -11.54
CA ARG A 58 7.18 -5.91 -10.82
C ARG A 58 7.94 -4.66 -10.39
N VAL A 59 7.24 -3.74 -9.72
CA VAL A 59 7.79 -2.42 -9.38
C VAL A 59 9.06 -2.52 -8.52
N LEU A 60 9.17 -3.50 -7.64
CA LEU A 60 10.38 -3.69 -6.81
C LEU A 60 11.60 -4.14 -7.62
N GLU A 61 11.41 -4.94 -8.68
CA GLU A 61 12.48 -5.37 -9.58
C GLU A 61 12.91 -4.23 -10.51
N ARG A 62 11.96 -3.40 -10.96
CA ARG A 62 12.25 -2.28 -11.87
C ARG A 62 12.90 -1.08 -11.19
N TYR A 63 12.61 -0.89 -9.90
CA TYR A 63 13.05 0.25 -9.12
C TYR A 63 13.74 -0.24 -7.84
N GLU A 64 15.00 -0.67 -7.97
CA GLU A 64 15.77 -1.31 -6.90
C GLU A 64 15.85 -0.47 -5.60
N TRP A 65 15.78 0.86 -5.72
CA TRP A 65 15.78 1.78 -4.59
C TRP A 65 14.50 1.72 -3.75
N LEU A 66 13.37 1.36 -4.35
CA LEU A 66 12.04 1.54 -3.76
C LEU A 66 11.87 0.71 -2.49
N GLY A 67 12.21 -0.58 -2.54
CA GLY A 67 12.06 -1.45 -1.38
C GLY A 67 12.92 -1.02 -0.21
N LYS A 68 14.18 -0.65 -0.48
CA LYS A 68 15.11 -0.13 0.53
C LYS A 68 14.57 1.14 1.18
N GLU A 69 14.13 2.13 0.40
CA GLU A 69 13.67 3.40 0.96
C GLU A 69 12.35 3.28 1.75
N ILE A 70 11.45 2.38 1.34
CA ILE A 70 10.24 2.11 2.10
C ILE A 70 10.59 1.45 3.44
N TRP A 71 11.50 0.47 3.46
CA TRP A 71 11.95 -0.14 4.71
C TRP A 71 12.64 0.87 5.64
N GLU A 72 13.60 1.64 5.13
CA GLU A 72 14.26 2.73 5.90
C GLU A 72 13.24 3.76 6.42
N PHE A 73 12.13 3.97 5.72
CA PHE A 73 11.05 4.85 6.17
C PHE A 73 10.23 4.24 7.30
N ILE A 74 9.88 2.96 7.18
CA ILE A 74 9.14 2.23 8.21
C ILE A 74 9.98 2.11 9.48
N GLU A 75 11.26 1.77 9.36
CA GLU A 75 12.17 1.59 10.50
C GLU A 75 12.33 2.87 11.34
N ARG A 76 12.27 4.05 10.70
CA ARG A 76 12.31 5.35 11.40
C ARG A 76 10.94 5.83 11.90
N GLY A 77 9.90 4.99 11.82
CA GLY A 77 8.54 5.29 12.30
C GLY A 77 7.63 5.97 11.29
N GLY A 78 7.97 5.94 10.00
CA GLY A 78 7.16 6.48 8.92
C GLY A 78 5.83 5.76 8.73
N LEU A 79 4.77 6.53 8.45
CA LEU A 79 3.45 5.96 8.17
C LEU A 79 3.34 5.54 6.69
N VAL A 80 3.14 4.25 6.42
CA VAL A 80 2.87 3.73 5.07
C VAL A 80 1.45 3.21 4.98
N ILE A 81 0.71 3.65 3.96
CA ILE A 81 -0.67 3.26 3.69
C ILE A 81 -0.71 2.58 2.34
N GLY A 82 -1.02 1.28 2.31
CA GLY A 82 -1.22 0.52 1.09
C GLY A 82 -2.70 0.34 0.76
N VAL A 83 -3.08 0.63 -0.49
CA VAL A 83 -4.46 0.42 -0.98
C VAL A 83 -4.45 -0.50 -2.19
N CYS A 84 -5.28 -1.56 -2.18
CA CYS A 84 -5.35 -2.59 -3.22
C CYS A 84 -3.94 -3.14 -3.55
N SER A 85 -3.41 -2.91 -4.76
CA SER A 85 -2.04 -3.35 -5.13
C SER A 85 -0.95 -2.78 -4.23
N GLY A 86 -1.17 -1.62 -3.60
CA GLY A 86 -0.26 -1.07 -2.59
C GLY A 86 -0.23 -1.90 -1.30
N ALA A 87 -1.38 -2.45 -0.87
CA ALA A 87 -1.43 -3.38 0.25
C ALA A 87 -0.79 -4.73 -0.11
N GLN A 88 -1.02 -5.21 -1.34
CA GLN A 88 -0.35 -6.39 -1.88
C GLN A 88 1.17 -6.21 -1.93
N LEU A 89 1.67 -5.02 -2.29
CA LEU A 89 3.10 -4.71 -2.29
C LEU A 89 3.73 -4.79 -0.88
N LEU A 90 2.98 -4.46 0.18
CA LEU A 90 3.44 -4.55 1.57
C LEU A 90 3.46 -5.99 2.10
N SER A 91 2.77 -6.92 1.44
CA SER A 91 2.66 -8.32 1.85
C SER A 91 3.98 -9.09 1.66
N ARG A 92 4.06 -10.32 2.15
CA ARG A 92 5.19 -11.23 1.87
C ARG A 92 5.22 -11.64 0.40
N ALA A 93 4.07 -12.04 -0.14
CA ALA A 93 3.97 -12.50 -1.51
C ALA A 93 2.55 -12.38 -2.05
N VAL A 94 2.44 -12.38 -3.37
CA VAL A 94 1.16 -12.38 -4.09
C VAL A 94 1.18 -13.53 -5.08
N ASN A 95 0.18 -14.41 -4.99
CA ASN A 95 -0.03 -15.47 -5.95
C ASN A 95 -0.75 -14.92 -7.19
N LEU A 96 -0.02 -14.74 -8.29
CA LEU A 96 -0.58 -14.24 -9.55
C LEU A 96 -1.32 -15.32 -10.35
N ASN A 97 -1.42 -16.54 -9.82
CA ASN A 97 -1.94 -17.67 -10.55
C ASN A 97 -3.47 -17.73 -10.57
N VAL A 98 -4.05 -17.29 -11.67
CA VAL A 98 -5.50 -17.42 -11.92
C VAL A 98 -5.85 -18.75 -12.65
N LYS A 99 -4.86 -19.53 -13.15
CA LYS A 99 -5.08 -20.63 -14.12
C LYS A 99 -4.32 -21.96 -13.90
N GLY A 100 -3.71 -22.22 -12.74
CA GLY A 100 -3.32 -23.58 -12.31
C GLY A 100 -1.84 -23.87 -11.99
N LEU A 101 -0.87 -22.96 -12.21
CA LEU A 101 0.50 -23.11 -11.68
C LEU A 101 0.88 -21.91 -10.79
N PRO A 102 1.22 -22.12 -9.49
CA PRO A 102 1.56 -21.02 -8.60
C PRO A 102 2.69 -20.15 -9.18
N GLY A 103 2.44 -18.86 -9.26
CA GLY A 103 3.40 -17.86 -9.70
C GLY A 103 3.43 -16.76 -8.65
N TYR A 104 4.24 -16.97 -7.62
CA TYR A 104 4.38 -15.98 -6.56
C TYR A 104 5.32 -14.86 -6.99
N VAL A 105 4.94 -13.65 -6.65
CA VAL A 105 5.82 -12.47 -6.69
C VAL A 105 6.00 -11.99 -5.26
N SER A 106 7.24 -11.79 -4.85
CA SER A 106 7.57 -11.27 -3.53
C SER A 106 7.09 -9.82 -3.40
N GLY A 107 6.47 -9.51 -2.26
CA GLY A 107 6.26 -8.15 -1.81
C GLY A 107 7.41 -7.70 -0.90
N LEU A 108 7.18 -6.64 -0.14
CA LEU A 108 8.15 -6.08 0.80
C LEU A 108 8.30 -6.91 2.09
N GLY A 109 7.31 -7.74 2.42
CA GLY A 109 7.32 -8.54 3.66
C GLY A 109 7.05 -7.75 4.93
N VAL A 110 6.49 -6.55 4.82
CA VAL A 110 6.11 -5.70 5.97
C VAL A 110 4.91 -6.30 6.71
N LEU A 111 3.96 -6.84 5.95
CA LEU A 111 2.81 -7.57 6.47
C LEU A 111 3.05 -9.07 6.29
N ASP A 112 2.89 -9.83 7.38
CA ASP A 112 2.96 -11.30 7.37
C ASP A 112 1.69 -11.93 6.77
N ILE A 113 1.45 -11.60 5.51
CA ILE A 113 0.26 -11.97 4.74
C ILE A 113 0.70 -12.38 3.33
N VAL A 114 0.02 -13.35 2.76
CA VAL A 114 0.08 -13.69 1.33
C VAL A 114 -1.28 -13.34 0.71
N PHE A 115 -1.26 -12.67 -0.44
CA PHE A 115 -2.47 -12.43 -1.22
C PHE A 115 -2.68 -13.52 -2.27
N GLU A 116 -3.88 -14.08 -2.28
CA GLU A 116 -4.32 -15.13 -3.18
C GLU A 116 -5.39 -14.62 -4.15
N PRO A 117 -5.57 -15.30 -5.31
CA PRO A 117 -6.64 -14.97 -6.24
C PRO A 117 -8.01 -14.97 -5.58
N LEU A 118 -8.71 -13.87 -5.76
CA LEU A 118 -10.10 -13.66 -5.41
C LEU A 118 -10.56 -12.52 -6.30
N ILE A 119 -11.25 -12.83 -7.40
CA ILE A 119 -11.62 -11.82 -8.39
C ILE A 119 -12.98 -11.27 -8.00
N VAL A 120 -13.01 -10.01 -7.57
CA VAL A 120 -14.24 -9.35 -7.15
C VAL A 120 -14.23 -7.90 -7.62
N THR A 121 -15.38 -7.47 -8.16
CA THR A 121 -15.68 -6.07 -8.45
C THR A 121 -17.10 -5.80 -7.99
N GLY A 122 -17.31 -4.88 -7.05
CA GLY A 122 -18.64 -4.51 -6.60
C GLY A 122 -18.69 -3.79 -5.25
N SER A 123 -19.92 -3.53 -4.81
CA SER A 123 -20.18 -2.98 -3.49
C SER A 123 -19.92 -4.02 -2.39
N VAL A 124 -19.30 -3.59 -1.30
CA VAL A 124 -19.04 -4.42 -0.12
C VAL A 124 -19.59 -3.76 1.13
N ARG A 125 -20.00 -4.56 2.11
CA ARG A 125 -20.20 -4.11 3.49
C ARG A 125 -19.10 -4.69 4.36
N VAL A 126 -18.46 -3.83 5.14
CA VAL A 126 -17.36 -4.21 6.04
C VAL A 126 -17.71 -3.82 7.47
N ARG A 127 -17.20 -4.60 8.43
CA ARG A 127 -17.30 -4.28 9.85
C ARG A 127 -15.92 -3.96 10.39
N VAL A 128 -15.80 -2.86 11.11
CA VAL A 128 -14.57 -2.48 11.79
C VAL A 128 -14.38 -3.39 13.01
N VAL A 129 -13.32 -4.21 12.98
CA VAL A 129 -13.04 -5.21 14.03
C VAL A 129 -11.98 -4.77 15.04
N ASN A 130 -11.26 -3.68 14.75
CA ASN A 130 -10.24 -3.14 15.65
C ASN A 130 -10.08 -1.62 15.47
N GLU A 131 -9.59 -0.97 16.52
CA GLU A 131 -9.23 0.44 16.48
C GLU A 131 -7.80 0.65 15.97
N SER A 132 -7.61 1.79 15.30
CA SER A 132 -6.34 2.27 14.78
C SER A 132 -6.43 3.80 14.67
N TRP A 133 -5.36 4.44 14.23
CA TRP A 133 -5.39 5.88 13.92
C TRP A 133 -6.48 6.23 12.88
N ALA A 134 -6.83 5.30 11.98
CA ALA A 134 -7.83 5.50 10.92
C ALA A 134 -9.24 5.06 11.30
N THR A 135 -9.40 4.23 12.35
CA THR A 135 -10.68 3.60 12.72
C THR A 135 -11.15 3.96 14.13
N LYS A 136 -10.57 5.01 14.73
CA LYS A 136 -10.92 5.47 16.07
C LYS A 136 -12.40 5.85 16.18
N GLY A 137 -13.09 5.30 17.18
CA GLY A 137 -14.52 5.55 17.39
C GLY A 137 -15.44 4.86 16.37
N LEU A 138 -14.90 4.00 15.50
CA LEU A 138 -15.66 3.24 14.51
C LEU A 138 -15.77 1.76 14.85
N LEU A 139 -15.27 1.31 16.01
CA LEU A 139 -15.30 -0.10 16.40
C LEU A 139 -16.73 -0.66 16.33
N ASN A 140 -16.88 -1.83 15.71
CA ASN A 140 -18.15 -2.50 15.43
C ASN A 140 -19.12 -1.77 14.50
N SER A 141 -18.76 -0.59 13.95
CA SER A 141 -19.56 0.03 12.89
C SER A 141 -19.52 -0.81 11.62
N GLU A 142 -20.64 -0.80 10.89
CA GLU A 142 -20.73 -1.29 9.53
C GLU A 142 -20.58 -0.13 8.56
N LEU A 143 -19.72 -0.31 7.56
CA LEU A 143 -19.46 0.68 6.52
C LEU A 143 -19.73 0.06 5.15
N SER A 144 -20.27 0.85 4.24
CA SER A 144 -20.36 0.49 2.82
C SER A 144 -19.13 0.96 2.08
N GLY A 145 -18.66 0.17 1.12
CA GLY A 145 -17.54 0.54 0.26
C GLY A 145 -17.61 -0.13 -1.11
N TRP A 146 -16.51 -0.02 -1.84
CA TRP A 146 -16.30 -0.64 -3.14
C TRP A 146 -15.02 -1.46 -3.13
N GLU A 147 -15.07 -2.65 -3.69
CA GLU A 147 -13.88 -3.49 -3.91
C GLU A 147 -13.71 -3.78 -5.40
N ALA A 148 -12.46 -3.80 -5.85
CA ALA A 148 -12.06 -4.13 -7.21
C ALA A 148 -10.63 -4.69 -7.18
N HIS A 149 -10.49 -6.01 -7.27
CA HIS A 149 -9.20 -6.69 -7.21
C HIS A 149 -9.24 -8.05 -7.89
N THR A 150 -8.07 -8.51 -8.33
CA THR A 150 -7.84 -9.89 -8.82
C THR A 150 -7.31 -10.80 -7.70
N TYR A 151 -6.53 -10.23 -6.77
CA TYR A 151 -5.89 -10.93 -5.65
C TYR A 151 -6.28 -10.25 -4.33
N GLY A 152 -7.46 -10.57 -3.80
CA GLY A 152 -7.96 -9.98 -2.56
C GLY A 152 -7.99 -10.90 -1.35
N ARG A 153 -7.75 -12.21 -1.52
CA ARG A 153 -7.80 -13.14 -0.40
C ARG A 153 -6.49 -13.07 0.38
N ALA A 154 -6.51 -12.34 1.48
CA ALA A 154 -5.41 -12.29 2.45
C ALA A 154 -5.40 -13.54 3.32
N VAL A 155 -4.27 -14.23 3.39
CA VAL A 155 -4.05 -15.39 4.27
C VAL A 155 -2.73 -15.26 5.02
N ILE A 156 -2.70 -15.72 6.26
CA ILE A 156 -1.45 -15.94 6.99
C ILE A 156 -1.00 -17.36 6.66
N ARG A 157 0.21 -17.53 6.16
CA ARG A 157 0.80 -18.83 5.79
C ARG A 157 2.16 -19.03 6.40
N ASP A 158 2.52 -20.28 6.64
CA ASP A 158 3.85 -20.63 7.08
C ASP A 158 4.87 -20.25 5.98
N PRO A 159 6.09 -19.79 6.32
CA PRO A 159 7.20 -19.61 5.37
C PRO A 159 7.46 -20.77 4.43
N SER A 160 7.14 -22.01 4.84
CA SER A 160 7.29 -23.21 4.03
C SER A 160 6.22 -23.42 2.94
N ASP A 161 5.13 -22.65 2.96
CA ASP A 161 3.98 -22.80 2.04
C ASP A 161 4.07 -21.95 0.75
N VAL A 162 5.15 -21.18 0.57
CA VAL A 162 5.31 -20.15 -0.48
C VAL A 162 6.62 -20.30 -1.24
#